data_AF-A0A7C4WPJ5-F1
#
_entry.id   AF-A0A7C4WPJ5-F1
#
_cell.length_a   1.000
_cell.length_b   1.000
_cell.length_c   1.000
_cell.angle_alpha   90.00
_cell.angle_beta   90.00
_cell.angle_gamma   90.00
#
_symmetry.space_group_name_H-M   'P 1'
#
loop_
_entity.id
_entity.type
_entity.pdbx_description
1 polymer ?
#
loop_
_entity_poly.entity_id
_entity_poly.type
_entity_poly.pdbx_seq_one_letter_code
_entity_poly.pdbx_strand_id
1 'polypeptide(L)'
;MDAAKVWPGTIDWERLEVTEADLEALLNRFLEDPFPRTAEELARFLIQRRLQELEEQRRALLAGARLFRPKDRYQVGERLFFPHMNFAVGTVVGIRDGHNPEIGPFKVIQVRFEDDGTLREFAAEYPLPHRLNDLDGMRGPDEKGLRLDEVWATWGRGIRDRLLTRLESSPDFVRVGDHWFPKALLVELHEGHLNLVEAILDVQGGGPLPPEALLPHLELPADVPRPLQIFSLNAALYR
;
A
#
# COMPACT_ATOMS: atom_id res chain seq x y z
N MET A 1 -20.20 -11.00 -23.74
CA MET A 1 -18.81 -10.67 -24.12
C MET A 1 -18.17 -10.16 -22.86
N ASP A 2 -17.72 -11.08 -22.01
CA ASP A 2 -17.06 -10.69 -20.76
C ASP A 2 -15.74 -10.03 -21.10
N ALA A 3 -15.49 -8.86 -20.52
CA ALA A 3 -14.21 -8.19 -20.64
C ALA A 3 -13.14 -9.16 -20.12
N ALA A 4 -12.22 -9.57 -21.00
CA ALA A 4 -11.04 -10.30 -20.58
C ALA A 4 -10.42 -9.54 -19.41
N LYS A 5 -10.39 -10.18 -18.23
CA LYS A 5 -9.87 -9.58 -17.00
C LYS A 5 -8.38 -9.35 -17.18
N VAL A 6 -8.00 -8.13 -17.58
CA VAL A 6 -6.62 -7.74 -17.81
C VAL A 6 -5.88 -7.78 -16.47
N TRP A 7 -4.74 -8.47 -16.44
CA TRP A 7 -3.85 -8.48 -15.29
C TRP A 7 -3.41 -7.05 -14.95
N PRO A 8 -3.58 -6.58 -13.70
CA PRO A 8 -3.14 -5.26 -13.31
C PRO A 8 -1.61 -5.28 -13.26
N GLY A 9 -1.01 -4.52 -14.18
CA GLY A 9 0.44 -4.35 -14.27
C GLY A 9 1.03 -3.61 -13.07
N THR A 10 2.22 -3.06 -13.24
CA THR A 10 2.87 -2.26 -12.19
C THR A 10 2.29 -0.85 -12.13
N ILE A 11 2.37 -0.23 -10.96
CA ILE A 11 2.06 1.19 -10.78
C ILE A 11 3.15 2.04 -11.46
N ASP A 12 2.75 3.06 -12.22
CA ASP A 12 3.67 4.09 -12.71
C ASP A 12 4.02 5.07 -11.58
N TRP A 13 5.03 4.70 -10.79
CA TRP A 13 5.49 5.49 -9.65
C TRP A 13 6.12 6.84 -10.04
N GLU A 14 6.64 6.95 -11.26
CA GLU A 14 7.24 8.18 -11.77
C GLU A 14 6.16 9.24 -12.04
N ARG A 15 4.98 8.82 -12.46
CA ARG A 15 3.83 9.69 -12.77
C ARG A 15 2.68 9.56 -11.78
N LEU A 16 2.91 8.94 -10.63
CA LEU A 16 1.90 8.81 -9.58
C LEU A 16 1.35 10.18 -9.19
N GLU A 17 0.03 10.34 -9.27
CA GLU A 17 -0.69 11.48 -8.74
C GLU A 17 -1.25 11.16 -7.36
N VAL A 18 -1.17 12.12 -6.43
CA VAL A 18 -1.78 12.01 -5.10
C VAL A 18 -3.24 12.48 -5.19
N THR A 19 -4.16 11.53 -5.09
CA THR A 19 -5.59 11.75 -5.28
C THR A 19 -6.29 12.15 -3.98
N GLU A 20 -7.56 12.57 -4.05
CA GLU A 20 -8.37 12.82 -2.84
C GLU A 20 -8.51 11.55 -1.99
N ALA A 21 -8.72 10.40 -2.63
CA ALA A 21 -8.77 9.12 -1.92
C ALA A 21 -7.47 8.80 -1.16
N ASP A 22 -6.31 9.30 -1.61
CA ASP A 22 -5.06 9.20 -0.84
C ASP A 22 -5.13 10.03 0.43
N LEU A 23 -5.59 11.28 0.35
CA LEU A 23 -5.75 12.15 1.52
C LEU A 23 -6.77 11.60 2.52
N GLU A 24 -7.91 11.10 2.04
CA GLU A 24 -8.93 10.47 2.88
C GLU A 24 -8.36 9.29 3.69
N ALA A 25 -7.49 8.48 3.10
CA ALA A 25 -6.85 7.42 3.89
C ALA A 25 -5.79 7.90 4.86
N LEU A 26 -5.10 9.01 4.59
CA LEU A 26 -4.25 9.63 5.59
C LEU A 26 -5.10 10.11 6.77
N LEU A 27 -6.24 10.75 6.52
CA LEU A 27 -7.19 11.16 7.57
C LEU A 27 -7.64 9.95 8.40
N ASN A 28 -8.08 8.87 7.74
CA ASN A 28 -8.46 7.63 8.42
C ASN A 28 -7.30 7.05 9.25
N ARG A 29 -6.06 7.11 8.73
CA ARG A 29 -4.88 6.64 9.47
C ARG A 29 -4.66 7.44 10.75
N PHE A 30 -4.88 8.75 10.74
CA PHE A 30 -4.78 9.59 11.94
C PHE A 30 -5.93 9.37 12.93
N LEU A 31 -7.11 8.93 12.49
CA LEU A 31 -8.19 8.52 13.40
C LEU A 31 -7.81 7.26 14.19
N GLU A 32 -7.12 6.31 13.54
CA GLU A 32 -6.64 5.09 14.19
C GLU A 32 -5.41 5.33 15.08
N ASP A 33 -4.53 6.24 14.67
CA ASP A 33 -3.23 6.48 15.27
C ASP A 33 -2.91 7.99 15.27
N PRO A 34 -3.42 8.74 16.27
CA PRO A 34 -3.50 10.21 16.26
C PRO A 34 -2.18 10.87 16.67
N PHE A 35 -1.08 10.49 16.02
CA PHE A 35 0.22 11.12 16.20
C PHE A 35 0.62 11.87 14.95
N PRO A 36 1.19 13.08 15.09
CA PRO A 36 1.82 13.78 13.97
C PRO A 36 2.83 12.91 13.24
N ARG A 37 2.89 13.05 11.91
CA ARG A 37 3.75 12.25 11.05
C ARG A 37 4.56 13.13 10.11
N THR A 38 5.78 12.74 9.84
CA THR A 38 6.59 13.36 8.79
C THR A 38 6.00 13.08 7.41
N ALA A 39 6.30 13.94 6.44
CA ALA A 39 5.93 13.68 5.04
C ALA A 39 6.53 12.37 4.51
N GLU A 40 7.68 11.95 5.04
CA GLU A 40 8.33 10.70 4.69
C GLU A 40 7.50 9.48 5.13
N GLU A 41 7.04 9.46 6.38
CA GLU A 41 6.18 8.42 6.92
C GLU A 41 4.85 8.34 6.17
N LEU A 42 4.23 9.48 5.87
CA LEU A 42 2.98 9.54 5.11
C LEU A 42 3.17 9.05 3.67
N ALA A 43 4.29 9.38 3.02
CA ALA A 43 4.61 8.90 1.68
C ALA A 43 4.85 7.38 1.66
N ARG A 44 5.51 6.82 2.68
CA ARG A 44 5.66 5.36 2.82
C ARG A 44 4.32 4.68 3.05
N PHE A 45 3.45 5.24 3.87
CA PHE A 45 2.09 4.74 4.07
C PHE A 45 1.30 4.74 2.75
N LEU A 46 1.38 5.83 1.99
CA LEU A 46 0.76 5.93 0.67
C LEU A 46 1.24 4.82 -0.28
N ILE A 47 2.57 4.64 -0.41
CA ILE A 47 3.15 3.57 -1.24
C ILE A 47 2.66 2.19 -0.80
N GLN A 48 2.70 1.93 0.51
CA GLN A 48 2.27 0.65 1.07
C GLN A 48 0.80 0.37 0.77
N ARG A 49 -0.07 1.38 0.88
CA ARG A 49 -1.49 1.27 0.54
C ARG A 49 -1.70 0.93 -0.94
N ARG A 50 -1.04 1.67 -1.84
CA ARG A 50 -1.15 1.44 -3.29
C ARG A 50 -0.66 0.03 -3.69
N LEU A 51 0.40 -0.47 -3.04
CA LEU A 51 0.87 -1.83 -3.22
C LEU A 51 -0.16 -2.87 -2.74
N GLN A 52 -0.79 -2.64 -1.58
CA GLN A 52 -1.84 -3.51 -1.06
C GLN A 52 -3.09 -3.52 -1.95
N GLU A 53 -3.52 -2.36 -2.45
CA GLU A 53 -4.62 -2.25 -3.40
C GLU A 53 -4.34 -3.06 -4.68
N LEU A 54 -3.12 -2.93 -5.23
CA LEU A 54 -2.71 -3.70 -6.39
C LEU A 54 -2.70 -5.21 -6.10
N GLU A 55 -2.17 -5.61 -4.95
CA GLU A 55 -2.13 -7.02 -4.56
C GLU A 55 -3.54 -7.60 -4.38
N GLU A 56 -4.45 -6.85 -3.77
CA GLU A 56 -5.83 -7.26 -3.57
C GLU A 56 -6.56 -7.40 -4.91
N GLN A 57 -6.37 -6.45 -5.83
CA GLN A 57 -6.88 -6.56 -7.20
C GLN A 57 -6.37 -7.84 -7.88
N ARG A 58 -5.07 -8.14 -7.77
CA ARG A 58 -4.48 -9.38 -8.32
C ARG A 58 -5.09 -10.63 -7.70
N ARG A 59 -5.24 -10.66 -6.36
CA ARG A 59 -5.87 -11.79 -5.65
C ARG A 59 -7.31 -11.99 -6.06
N ALA A 60 -8.08 -10.92 -6.22
CA ALA A 60 -9.47 -10.98 -6.66
C ALA A 60 -9.59 -11.56 -8.09
N LEU A 61 -8.65 -11.25 -8.98
CA LEU A 61 -8.64 -11.82 -10.34
C LEU A 61 -8.29 -13.31 -10.35
N LEU A 62 -7.37 -13.72 -9.47
CA LEU A 62 -6.92 -15.12 -9.33
C LEU A 62 -7.75 -15.93 -8.33
N ALA A 63 -8.86 -15.37 -7.82
CA ALA A 63 -9.65 -16.00 -6.78
C ALA A 63 -10.10 -17.42 -7.20
N GLY A 64 -9.73 -18.41 -6.38
CA GLY A 64 -10.03 -19.83 -6.63
C GLY A 64 -9.19 -20.48 -7.74
N ALA A 65 -8.22 -19.79 -8.33
CA ALA A 65 -7.27 -20.36 -9.26
C ALA A 65 -5.95 -20.70 -8.56
N ARG A 66 -5.39 -21.87 -8.84
CA ARG A 66 -4.10 -22.32 -8.32
C ARG A 66 -2.97 -22.02 -9.31
N LEU A 67 -1.80 -21.65 -8.81
CA LEU A 67 -0.61 -21.46 -9.65
C LEU A 67 -0.26 -22.77 -10.36
N PHE A 68 -0.15 -22.72 -11.68
CA PHE A 68 0.36 -23.85 -12.45
C PHE A 68 1.88 -24.04 -12.26
N ARG A 69 2.24 -25.23 -11.79
CA ARG A 69 3.59 -25.80 -11.72
C ARG A 69 3.64 -27.17 -12.41
N PRO A 70 4.59 -27.43 -13.33
CA PRO A 70 4.71 -28.73 -14.00
C PRO A 70 4.91 -29.93 -13.08
N LYS A 71 5.55 -29.76 -11.91
CA LYS A 71 5.76 -30.86 -10.95
C LYS A 71 4.48 -31.29 -10.23
N ASP A 72 3.45 -30.44 -10.22
CA ASP A 72 2.26 -30.63 -9.42
C ASP A 72 1.25 -31.55 -10.16
N ARG A 73 0.33 -32.13 -9.37
CA ARG A 73 -0.82 -32.90 -9.84
C ARG A 73 -2.09 -32.04 -9.82
N TYR A 74 -2.94 -32.28 -10.81
CA TYR A 74 -4.19 -31.55 -11.02
C TYR A 74 -5.39 -32.48 -11.26
N GLN A 75 -6.60 -31.91 -11.18
CA GLN A 75 -7.86 -32.59 -11.46
C GLN A 75 -8.68 -31.86 -12.53
N VAL A 76 -9.51 -32.60 -13.27
CA VAL A 76 -10.49 -31.99 -14.18
C VAL A 76 -11.44 -31.11 -13.37
N GLY A 77 -11.69 -29.89 -13.86
CA GLY A 77 -12.44 -28.84 -13.17
C GLY A 77 -11.58 -27.93 -12.29
N GLU A 78 -10.30 -28.24 -12.07
CA GLU A 78 -9.40 -27.36 -11.32
C GLU A 78 -9.06 -26.11 -12.15
N ARG A 79 -9.19 -24.95 -11.53
CA ARG A 79 -8.89 -23.65 -12.13
C ARG A 79 -7.44 -23.29 -11.84
N LEU A 80 -6.70 -22.93 -12.87
CA LEU A 80 -5.26 -22.68 -12.83
C LEU A 80 -4.93 -21.31 -13.39
N PHE A 81 -3.86 -20.69 -12.90
CA PHE A 81 -3.32 -19.48 -13.50
C PHE A 81 -1.85 -19.65 -13.90
N PHE A 82 -1.45 -18.91 -14.94
CA PHE A 82 -0.18 -19.09 -15.64
C PHE A 82 0.59 -17.76 -15.71
N PRO A 83 1.53 -17.48 -14.77
CA PRO A 83 2.26 -16.21 -14.74
C PRO A 83 3.04 -15.93 -16.03
N HIS A 84 3.54 -16.97 -16.70
CA HIS A 84 4.29 -16.86 -17.96
C HIS A 84 3.42 -16.56 -19.18
N MET A 85 2.11 -16.63 -19.01
CA MET A 85 1.12 -16.34 -20.04
C MET A 85 0.31 -15.11 -19.63
N ASN A 86 0.99 -14.07 -19.13
CA ASN A 86 0.36 -12.84 -18.67
C ASN A 86 -0.75 -13.07 -17.62
N PHE A 87 -0.50 -14.00 -16.69
CA PHE A 87 -1.46 -14.42 -15.66
C PHE A 87 -2.81 -14.91 -16.21
N ALA A 88 -2.81 -15.48 -17.41
CA ALA A 88 -4.00 -16.12 -17.97
C ALA A 88 -4.55 -17.18 -17.01
N VAL A 89 -5.88 -17.26 -16.93
CA VAL A 89 -6.61 -18.21 -16.10
C VAL A 89 -7.32 -19.20 -17.00
N GLY A 90 -7.25 -20.48 -16.64
CA GLY A 90 -7.90 -21.56 -17.38
C GLY A 90 -8.36 -22.69 -16.48
N THR A 91 -9.25 -23.53 -16.99
CA THR A 91 -9.78 -24.71 -16.28
C THR A 91 -9.28 -25.98 -16.93
N VAL A 92 -8.83 -26.94 -16.13
CA VAL A 92 -8.46 -28.28 -16.62
C VAL A 92 -9.70 -28.99 -17.13
N VAL A 93 -9.72 -29.36 -18.41
CA VAL A 93 -10.85 -30.05 -19.07
C VAL A 93 -10.53 -31.51 -19.43
N GLY A 94 -9.26 -31.91 -19.35
CA GLY A 94 -8.85 -33.28 -19.65
C GLY A 94 -7.48 -33.60 -19.07
N ILE A 95 -7.22 -34.88 -18.83
CA ILE A 95 -5.93 -35.40 -18.36
C ILE A 95 -5.65 -36.72 -19.08
N ARG A 96 -4.43 -36.88 -19.60
CA ARG A 96 -3.96 -38.10 -20.26
C ARG A 96 -2.54 -38.46 -19.85
N ASP A 97 -2.16 -39.72 -20.06
CA ASP A 97 -0.78 -40.15 -19.89
C ASP A 97 0.14 -39.56 -20.95
N GLY A 98 1.29 -39.07 -20.51
CA GLY A 98 2.43 -38.68 -21.33
C GLY A 98 3.50 -39.76 -21.26
N HIS A 99 4.05 -40.14 -22.41
CA HIS A 99 5.15 -41.09 -22.47
C HIS A 99 6.29 -40.53 -23.30
N ASN A 100 7.43 -40.31 -22.67
CA ASN A 100 8.68 -40.01 -23.34
C ASN A 100 9.76 -40.95 -22.77
N PRO A 101 10.39 -41.82 -23.59
CA PRO A 101 11.43 -42.76 -23.14
C PRO A 101 12.59 -42.11 -22.38
N GLU A 102 12.92 -40.86 -22.67
CA GLU A 102 14.05 -40.14 -22.06
C GLU A 102 13.70 -39.47 -20.72
N ILE A 103 12.41 -39.17 -20.49
CA ILE A 103 11.93 -38.40 -19.33
C ILE A 103 11.25 -39.31 -18.30
N GLY A 104 10.68 -40.43 -18.75
CA GLY A 104 9.83 -41.30 -17.95
C GLY A 104 8.35 -40.91 -18.02
N PRO A 105 7.50 -41.50 -17.15
CA PRO A 105 6.07 -41.23 -17.14
C PRO A 105 5.76 -39.84 -16.58
N PHE A 106 4.80 -39.15 -17.19
CA PHE A 106 4.25 -37.87 -16.72
C PHE A 106 2.78 -37.77 -17.18
N LYS A 107 2.07 -36.71 -16.75
CA LYS A 107 0.70 -36.44 -17.23
C LYS A 107 0.69 -35.26 -18.18
N VAL A 108 -0.28 -35.24 -19.09
CA VAL A 108 -0.61 -34.07 -19.90
C VAL A 108 -2.00 -33.61 -19.51
N ILE A 109 -2.11 -32.37 -19.00
CA ILE A 109 -3.39 -31.71 -18.74
C ILE A 109 -3.79 -30.89 -19.96
N GLN A 110 -5.07 -30.92 -20.31
CA GLN A 110 -5.66 -30.01 -21.28
C GLN A 110 -6.40 -28.92 -20.53
N VAL A 111 -6.07 -27.66 -20.81
CA VAL A 111 -6.60 -26.48 -20.13
C VAL A 111 -7.36 -25.62 -21.13
N ARG A 112 -8.58 -25.24 -20.77
CA ARG A 112 -9.39 -24.26 -21.50
C ARG A 112 -9.22 -22.89 -20.85
N PHE A 113 -8.69 -21.92 -21.59
CA PHE A 113 -8.50 -20.57 -21.09
C PHE A 113 -9.81 -19.77 -21.09
N GLU A 114 -9.95 -18.88 -20.11
CA GLU A 114 -11.19 -18.11 -19.88
C GLU A 114 -11.31 -16.88 -20.77
N ASP A 115 -10.19 -16.33 -21.22
CA ASP A 115 -10.11 -15.12 -22.03
C ASP A 115 -10.53 -15.36 -23.49
N ASP A 116 -10.03 -16.42 -24.11
CA ASP A 116 -10.24 -16.73 -25.53
C ASP A 116 -10.90 -18.09 -25.79
N GLY A 117 -11.11 -18.90 -24.74
CA GLY A 117 -11.67 -20.25 -24.87
C GLY A 117 -10.71 -21.27 -25.47
N THR A 118 -9.46 -20.90 -25.76
CA THR A 118 -8.49 -21.78 -26.41
C THR A 118 -8.13 -22.96 -25.53
N LEU A 119 -7.87 -24.09 -26.18
CA LEU A 119 -7.39 -25.30 -25.54
C LEU A 119 -5.87 -25.38 -25.74
N ARG A 120 -5.14 -25.55 -24.64
CA ARG A 120 -3.71 -25.86 -24.70
C ARG A 120 -3.37 -27.01 -23.76
N GLU A 121 -2.32 -27.73 -24.09
CA GLU A 121 -1.82 -28.85 -23.31
C GLU A 121 -0.57 -28.45 -22.52
N PHE A 122 -0.48 -28.93 -21.28
CA PHE A 122 0.66 -28.69 -20.39
C PHE A 122 1.09 -29.98 -19.70
N ALA A 123 2.40 -30.14 -19.50
CA ALA A 123 2.93 -31.26 -18.72
C ALA A 123 2.65 -31.05 -17.22
N ALA A 124 2.14 -32.08 -16.57
CA ALA A 124 1.89 -32.16 -15.13
C ALA A 124 2.58 -33.41 -14.57
N GLU A 125 2.82 -33.45 -13.26
CA GLU A 125 3.62 -34.50 -12.63
C GLU A 125 4.97 -34.71 -13.35
N TYR A 126 5.55 -33.61 -13.87
CA TYR A 126 6.77 -33.64 -14.66
C TYR A 126 7.99 -33.91 -13.75
N PRO A 127 8.77 -34.98 -14.01
CA PRO A 127 9.76 -35.48 -13.05
C PRO A 127 11.08 -34.69 -13.02
N LEU A 128 11.38 -33.91 -14.06
CA LEU A 128 12.63 -33.17 -14.17
C LEU A 128 12.49 -31.72 -13.63
N PRO A 129 13.59 -31.08 -13.21
CA PRO A 129 13.58 -29.68 -12.81
C PRO A 129 12.98 -28.77 -13.89
N HIS A 130 12.20 -27.78 -13.46
CA HIS A 130 11.54 -26.85 -14.38
C HIS A 130 11.43 -25.46 -13.75
N ARG A 131 11.81 -24.41 -14.50
CA ARG A 131 11.84 -23.00 -14.02
C ARG A 131 10.49 -22.51 -13.48
N LEU A 132 9.39 -23.00 -14.05
CA LEU A 132 8.02 -22.71 -13.59
C LEU A 132 7.75 -23.15 -12.14
N ASN A 133 8.49 -24.13 -11.63
CA ASN A 133 8.32 -24.62 -10.27
C ASN A 133 8.83 -23.62 -9.22
N ASP A 134 9.71 -22.70 -9.62
CA ASP A 134 10.41 -21.76 -8.74
C ASP A 134 9.77 -20.35 -8.74
N LEU A 135 8.66 -20.17 -9.46
CA LEU A 135 7.96 -18.90 -9.50
C LEU A 135 7.34 -18.51 -8.16
N ASP A 136 7.48 -17.22 -7.85
CA ASP A 136 6.70 -16.51 -6.85
C ASP A 136 5.34 -16.12 -7.45
N GLY A 137 4.25 -16.69 -6.91
CA GLY A 137 2.98 -16.82 -7.64
C GLY A 137 2.21 -15.53 -7.92
N MET A 138 2.58 -14.40 -7.30
CA MET A 138 1.86 -13.13 -7.45
C MET A 138 2.65 -12.06 -8.21
N ARG A 139 3.84 -12.43 -8.73
CA ARG A 139 4.77 -11.52 -9.41
C ARG A 139 5.23 -12.12 -10.72
N GLY A 140 5.21 -11.30 -11.76
CA GLY A 140 5.89 -11.65 -13.01
C GLY A 140 7.40 -11.72 -12.79
N PRO A 141 8.14 -12.52 -13.57
CA PRO A 141 9.58 -12.69 -13.42
C PRO A 141 10.39 -11.38 -13.53
N ASP A 142 9.85 -10.36 -14.22
CA ASP A 142 10.53 -9.08 -14.45
C ASP A 142 9.83 -7.88 -13.77
N GLU A 143 8.80 -8.11 -12.94
CA GLU A 143 8.07 -7.01 -12.29
C GLU A 143 8.88 -6.38 -11.15
N LYS A 144 9.18 -5.08 -11.27
CA LYS A 144 9.83 -4.24 -10.25
C LYS A 144 8.83 -3.30 -9.60
N GLY A 145 9.22 -2.72 -8.45
CA GLY A 145 8.40 -1.70 -7.78
C GLY A 145 7.15 -2.28 -7.13
N LEU A 146 7.25 -3.54 -6.68
CA LEU A 146 6.20 -4.27 -5.96
C LEU A 146 6.54 -4.46 -4.48
N ARG A 147 7.61 -3.83 -3.99
CA ARG A 147 8.00 -3.81 -2.57
C ARG A 147 8.21 -2.38 -2.13
N LEU A 148 7.79 -2.07 -0.90
CA LEU A 148 7.91 -0.73 -0.33
C LEU A 148 9.35 -0.20 -0.42
N ASP A 149 10.34 -0.97 0.03
CA ASP A 149 11.73 -0.52 0.06
C ASP A 149 12.31 -0.25 -1.33
N GLU A 150 11.92 -1.04 -2.34
CA GLU A 150 12.35 -0.83 -3.73
C GLU A 150 11.74 0.43 -4.32
N VAL A 151 10.44 0.63 -4.06
CA VAL A 151 9.72 1.82 -4.51
C VAL A 151 10.29 3.05 -3.82
N TRP A 152 10.53 2.96 -2.52
CA TRP A 152 11.09 4.04 -1.73
C TRP A 152 12.49 4.42 -2.20
N ALA A 153 13.38 3.44 -2.40
CA ALA A 153 14.75 3.68 -2.84
C ALA A 153 14.83 4.36 -4.22
N THR A 154 13.86 4.08 -5.09
CA THR A 154 13.88 4.56 -6.48
C THR A 154 13.05 5.84 -6.68
N TRP A 155 11.82 5.88 -6.17
CA TRP A 155 10.85 6.95 -6.41
C TRP A 155 10.40 7.69 -5.15
N GLY A 156 10.86 7.29 -3.96
CA GLY A 156 10.37 7.80 -2.67
C GLY A 156 10.45 9.32 -2.55
N ARG A 157 11.55 9.93 -3.03
CA ARG A 157 11.70 11.39 -3.04
C ARG A 157 10.62 12.09 -3.88
N GLY A 158 10.41 11.65 -5.11
CA GLY A 158 9.41 12.26 -6.01
C GLY A 158 7.97 12.07 -5.53
N ILE A 159 7.68 10.91 -4.92
CA ILE A 159 6.37 10.64 -4.29
C ILE A 159 6.16 11.55 -3.08
N ARG A 160 7.15 11.69 -2.20
CA ARG A 160 7.10 12.58 -1.05
C ARG A 160 6.91 14.03 -1.47
N ASP A 161 7.64 14.51 -2.46
CA ASP A 161 7.56 15.91 -2.91
C ASP A 161 6.18 16.21 -3.52
N ARG A 162 5.57 15.26 -4.24
CA ARG A 162 4.17 15.37 -4.71
C ARG A 162 3.15 15.34 -3.58
N LEU A 163 3.35 14.48 -2.58
CA LEU A 163 2.50 14.42 -1.39
C LEU A 163 2.56 15.73 -0.61
N LEU A 164 3.75 16.32 -0.45
CA LEU A 164 3.93 17.62 0.19
C LEU A 164 3.10 18.70 -0.48
N THR A 165 3.23 18.87 -1.80
CA THR A 165 2.41 19.83 -2.57
C THR A 165 0.92 19.60 -2.36
N ARG A 166 0.49 18.33 -2.27
CA ARG A 166 -0.92 17.99 -2.08
C ARG A 166 -1.42 18.27 -0.65
N LEU A 167 -0.59 18.05 0.36
CA LEU A 167 -0.88 18.39 1.75
C LEU A 167 -0.91 19.91 1.97
N GLU A 168 0.03 20.65 1.37
CA GLU A 168 0.11 22.12 1.46
C GLU A 168 -1.10 22.81 0.82
N SER A 169 -1.66 22.22 -0.24
CA SER A 169 -2.87 22.72 -0.92
C SER A 169 -4.17 22.29 -0.25
N SER A 170 -4.14 21.32 0.68
CA SER A 170 -5.34 20.85 1.37
C SER A 170 -5.63 21.72 2.60
N PRO A 171 -6.87 22.22 2.75
CA PRO A 171 -7.25 22.97 3.94
C PRO A 171 -7.34 22.08 5.19
N ASP A 172 -7.38 20.76 5.05
CA ASP A 172 -7.65 19.83 6.16
C ASP A 172 -6.40 19.49 6.97
N PHE A 173 -5.20 19.76 6.45
CA PHE A 173 -3.95 19.45 7.11
C PHE A 173 -3.24 20.71 7.59
N VAL A 174 -2.55 20.60 8.72
CA VAL A 174 -1.63 21.61 9.25
C VAL A 174 -0.23 21.03 9.35
N ARG A 175 0.78 21.88 9.16
CA ARG A 175 2.18 21.53 9.31
C ARG A 175 2.80 22.27 10.49
N VAL A 176 3.54 21.56 11.34
CA VAL A 176 4.44 22.12 12.35
C VAL A 176 5.81 21.48 12.16
N GLY A 177 6.81 22.28 11.82
CA GLY A 177 8.13 21.75 11.40
C GLY A 177 7.99 20.88 10.14
N ASP A 178 8.46 19.64 10.21
CA ASP A 178 8.35 18.60 9.17
C ASP A 178 7.15 17.65 9.37
N HIS A 179 6.39 17.85 10.45
CA HIS A 179 5.26 17.01 10.83
C HIS A 179 3.92 17.59 10.35
N TRP A 180 3.04 16.69 9.93
CA TRP A 180 1.71 16.95 9.43
C TRP A 180 0.66 16.29 10.31
N PHE A 181 -0.49 16.94 10.43
CA PHE A 181 -1.63 16.42 11.17
C PHE A 181 -2.97 16.99 10.68
N PRO A 182 -4.10 16.28 10.81
CA PRO A 182 -5.40 16.82 10.45
C PRO A 182 -5.85 17.92 11.40
N LYS A 183 -6.29 19.07 10.85
CA LYS A 183 -6.78 20.21 11.63
C LYS A 183 -7.98 19.85 12.50
N ALA A 184 -8.88 19.01 11.99
CA ALA A 184 -10.08 18.58 12.68
C ALA A 184 -9.80 17.71 13.92
N LEU A 185 -8.58 17.17 14.06
CA LEU A 185 -8.17 16.31 15.17
C LEU A 185 -7.26 17.04 16.18
N LEU A 186 -6.98 18.33 15.97
CA LEU A 186 -6.21 19.12 16.92
C LEU A 186 -6.98 19.29 18.23
N VAL A 187 -6.23 19.41 19.33
CA VAL A 187 -6.80 19.84 20.61
C VAL A 187 -7.33 21.27 20.45
N GLU A 188 -8.57 21.47 20.83
CA GLU A 188 -9.18 22.80 20.80
C GLU A 188 -8.52 23.72 21.84
N LEU A 189 -8.02 24.87 21.37
CA LEU A 189 -7.43 25.89 22.21
C LEU A 189 -8.28 27.16 22.08
N HIS A 190 -8.97 27.53 23.16
CA HIS A 190 -9.74 28.77 23.23
C HIS A 190 -8.88 29.97 23.67
N GLU A 191 -9.42 31.18 23.52
CA GLU A 191 -8.75 32.45 23.84
C GLU A 191 -8.15 32.47 25.27
N GLY A 192 -8.86 31.91 26.26
CA GLY A 192 -8.34 31.79 27.62
C GLY A 192 -7.00 31.03 27.74
N HIS A 193 -6.77 29.97 26.94
CA HIS A 193 -5.49 29.26 26.93
C HIS A 193 -4.39 30.12 26.32
N LEU A 194 -4.69 30.84 25.23
CA LEU A 194 -3.73 31.71 24.56
C LEU A 194 -3.32 32.89 25.45
N ASN A 195 -4.28 33.51 26.13
CA ASN A 195 -4.03 34.58 27.10
C ASN A 195 -3.17 34.08 28.28
N LEU A 196 -3.37 32.83 28.71
CA LEU A 196 -2.55 32.23 29.75
C LEU A 196 -1.11 31.98 29.28
N VAL A 197 -0.93 31.53 28.03
CA VAL A 197 0.41 31.44 27.43
C VAL A 197 1.10 32.80 27.42
N GLU A 198 0.41 33.85 26.97
CA GLU A 198 0.95 35.22 26.94
C GLU A 198 1.35 35.69 28.33
N ALA A 199 0.48 35.50 29.33
CA ALA A 199 0.78 35.86 30.72
C ALA A 199 2.00 35.12 31.29
N ILE A 200 2.18 33.83 30.94
CA ILE A 200 3.36 33.05 31.38
C ILE A 200 4.64 33.58 30.72
N LEU A 201 4.58 33.89 29.42
CA LEU A 201 5.71 34.46 28.69
C LEU A 201 6.10 35.83 29.29
N ASP A 202 5.13 36.68 29.60
CA ASP A 202 5.37 37.99 30.23
C ASP A 202 6.06 37.86 31.59
N VAL A 203 5.63 36.93 32.44
CA VAL A 203 6.26 36.67 33.75
C VAL A 203 7.70 36.18 33.59
N GLN A 204 8.02 35.46 32.51
CA GLN A 204 9.37 34.97 32.21
C GLN A 204 10.22 35.97 31.40
N GLY A 205 9.77 37.22 31.26
CA GLY A 205 10.51 38.27 30.58
C GLY A 205 10.38 38.26 29.05
N GLY A 206 9.32 37.65 28.51
CA GLY A 206 8.94 37.69 27.10
C GLY A 206 9.75 36.79 26.17
N GLY A 207 10.62 35.93 26.70
CA GLY A 207 11.41 34.99 25.91
C GLY A 207 10.61 33.76 25.45
N PRO A 208 10.99 33.11 24.33
CA PRO A 208 10.32 31.89 23.88
C PRO A 208 10.49 30.76 24.91
N LEU A 209 9.40 30.08 25.22
CA LEU A 209 9.40 28.90 26.07
C LEU A 209 9.08 27.64 25.26
N PRO A 210 9.65 26.48 25.63
CA PRO A 210 9.26 25.22 25.04
C PRO A 210 7.79 24.91 25.40
N PRO A 211 7.00 24.32 24.48
CA PRO A 211 5.60 23.92 24.74
C PRO A 211 5.45 23.10 26.01
N GLU A 212 6.44 22.27 26.32
CA GLU A 212 6.47 21.43 27.51
C GLU A 212 6.42 22.22 28.82
N ALA A 213 6.96 23.44 28.84
CA ALA A 213 6.91 24.35 29.98
C ALA A 213 5.56 25.09 30.08
N LEU A 214 4.86 25.28 28.96
CA LEU A 214 3.57 25.98 28.91
C LEU A 214 2.41 25.06 29.28
N LEU A 215 2.41 23.85 28.72
CA LEU A 215 1.29 22.90 28.81
C LEU A 215 0.81 22.56 30.23
N PRO A 216 1.66 22.44 31.28
CA PRO A 216 1.19 22.18 32.65
C PRO A 216 0.23 23.26 33.19
N HIS A 217 0.26 24.46 32.61
CA HIS A 217 -0.58 25.57 33.02
C HIS A 217 -1.90 25.65 32.23
N LEU A 218 -1.99 24.99 31.06
CA LEU A 218 -3.12 25.15 30.14
C LEU A 218 -4.31 24.23 30.44
N GLU A 219 -4.25 23.41 31.50
CA GLU A 219 -5.34 22.52 31.93
C GLU A 219 -5.98 21.69 30.80
N LEU A 220 -5.17 21.27 29.81
CA LEU A 220 -5.68 20.50 28.66
C LEU A 220 -6.17 19.11 29.08
N PRO A 221 -7.10 18.50 28.33
CA PRO A 221 -7.63 17.18 28.64
C PRO A 221 -6.52 16.12 28.80
N ALA A 222 -6.53 15.45 29.94
CA ALA A 222 -5.48 14.50 30.33
C ALA A 222 -5.49 13.19 29.52
N ASP A 223 -6.60 12.89 28.85
CA ASP A 223 -6.80 11.76 27.96
C ASP A 223 -6.15 11.96 26.58
N VAL A 224 -5.76 13.19 26.25
CA VAL A 224 -5.05 13.48 25.00
C VAL A 224 -3.55 13.14 25.15
N PRO A 225 -2.98 12.34 24.24
CA PRO A 225 -1.55 12.04 24.24
C PRO A 225 -0.69 13.30 24.20
N ARG A 226 0.36 13.34 25.03
CA ARG A 226 1.27 14.49 25.15
C ARG A 226 1.82 15.01 23.81
N PRO A 227 2.25 14.18 22.85
CA PRO A 227 2.72 14.67 21.56
C PRO A 227 1.67 15.46 20.78
N LEU A 228 0.38 15.08 20.88
CA LEU A 228 -0.72 15.78 20.22
C LEU A 228 -1.01 17.13 20.92
N GLN A 229 -0.91 17.20 22.25
CA GLN A 229 -1.02 18.47 22.97
C GLN A 229 0.08 19.46 22.54
N ILE A 230 1.34 19.01 22.48
CA ILE A 230 2.49 19.82 22.02
C ILE A 230 2.27 20.29 20.59
N PHE A 231 1.87 19.38 19.70
CA PHE A 231 1.64 19.73 18.31
C PHE A 231 0.50 20.74 18.15
N SER A 232 -0.60 20.57 18.87
CA SER A 232 -1.76 21.47 18.82
C SER A 232 -1.42 22.86 19.35
N LEU A 233 -0.65 22.94 20.45
CA LEU A 233 -0.16 24.21 20.97
C LEU A 233 0.76 24.92 19.97
N ASN A 234 1.75 24.22 19.41
CA ASN A 234 2.60 24.80 18.37
C ASN A 234 1.78 25.27 17.16
N ALA A 235 0.84 24.45 16.69
CA ALA A 235 -0.02 24.79 15.55
C ALA A 235 -0.88 26.04 15.82
N ALA A 236 -1.27 26.30 17.07
CA ALA A 236 -1.98 27.51 17.45
C ALA A 236 -1.07 28.74 17.58
N LEU A 237 0.17 28.56 18.07
CA LEU A 237 1.13 29.65 18.25
C LEU A 237 1.83 30.07 16.94
N TYR A 238 1.87 29.20 15.94
CA TYR A 238 2.39 29.51 14.60
C TYR A 238 1.34 30.12 13.66
N ARG A 239 0.14 30.44 14.14
CA ARG A 239 -0.89 31.15 13.36
C ARG A 239 -0.61 32.64 13.23
#